data_AF-A0A1E4F1F0-F1
#
_entry.id   AF-A0A1E4F1F0-F1
#
_cell.length_a   1.000
_cell.length_b   1.000
_cell.length_c   1.000
_cell.angle_alpha   90.00
_cell.angle_beta   90.00
_cell.angle_gamma   90.00
#
_symmetry.space_group_name_H-M   'P 1'
#
loop_
_entity.id
_entity.type
_entity.pdbx_description
1 polymer ?
#
loop_
_entity_poly.entity_id
_entity_poly.type
_entity_poly.pdbx_seq_one_letter_code
_entity_poly.pdbx_strand_id
1 'polypeptide(L)'
;MFRTGLSLALVLAATPALGNDTAAVLTTGGLEFVNNGDVVMESEELFISREEIRVVYTFRNDGAVDHDLLVAFPMPDIVPDHFSPVAFPTGPSDNLFEFETLFNGEKVEAVLHDYAYAAGVDRTKLIDKLGLPMVPISQEAIDAVDALDEATIAELMHLGMAIPDEFDAGAGWEKHHWPNWTYKATYTWEAHFPAGERVSVEHRYKPSVGGTTGVRFLSEAYDGYDPEQEYRQTYCTDDAFLAAVRKSLASPDEPWSAPYFENWISYILTTGANWAGGGIEKFRLVIDKGDPENLVSFCGEGVKKIGPTTFEMVKEDFWPREELNILILERQQDF
;
A
#
# COMPACT_ATOMS: atom_id res chain seq x y z
N MET A 1 6.17 22.37 -50.95
CA MET A 1 6.97 21.63 -49.96
C MET A 1 6.14 21.52 -48.69
N PHE A 2 5.43 20.41 -48.50
CA PHE A 2 4.68 20.14 -47.27
C PHE A 2 5.61 19.44 -46.27
N ARG A 3 5.80 20.03 -45.08
CA ARG A 3 6.47 19.41 -43.94
C ARG A 3 5.39 18.81 -43.04
N THR A 4 5.28 17.49 -43.05
CA THR A 4 4.54 16.72 -42.05
C THR A 4 5.47 16.47 -40.86
N GLY A 5 5.18 17.08 -39.72
CA GLY A 5 5.81 16.78 -38.44
C GLY A 5 5.06 15.63 -37.76
N LEU A 6 5.77 14.55 -37.44
CA LEU A 6 5.23 13.42 -36.69
C LEU A 6 5.55 13.65 -35.20
N SER A 7 4.55 14.05 -34.42
CA SER A 7 4.65 14.11 -32.96
C SER A 7 4.50 12.71 -32.39
N LEU A 8 5.56 12.20 -31.75
CA LEU A 8 5.54 10.92 -31.04
C LEU A 8 4.98 11.16 -29.65
N ALA A 9 3.74 10.70 -29.40
CA ALA A 9 3.14 10.71 -28.08
C ALA A 9 3.76 9.59 -27.23
N LEU A 10 4.43 9.95 -26.15
CA LEU A 10 4.97 9.03 -25.16
C LEU A 10 3.82 8.65 -24.21
N VAL A 11 3.32 7.41 -24.32
CA VAL A 11 2.37 6.85 -23.36
C VAL A 11 3.17 6.38 -22.14
N LEU A 12 3.06 7.11 -21.02
CA LEU A 12 3.50 6.58 -19.73
C LEU A 12 2.52 5.48 -19.31
N ALA A 13 2.98 4.23 -19.34
CA ALA A 13 2.29 3.15 -18.65
C ALA A 13 2.49 3.37 -17.14
N ALA A 14 1.43 3.79 -16.44
CA ALA A 14 1.38 3.69 -14.99
C ALA A 14 1.44 2.20 -14.64
N THR A 15 2.47 1.79 -13.92
CA THR A 15 2.53 0.44 -13.35
C THR A 15 1.52 0.38 -12.20
N PRO A 16 0.47 -0.47 -12.25
CA PRO A 16 -0.43 -0.62 -11.12
C PRO A 16 0.35 -1.23 -9.93
N ALA A 17 0.19 -0.63 -8.75
CA ALA A 17 0.51 -1.29 -7.49
C ALA A 17 -0.66 -2.20 -7.12
N LEU A 18 -0.39 -3.36 -6.51
CA LEU A 18 -1.34 -4.48 -6.43
C LEU A 18 -1.62 -4.84 -4.97
N GLY A 19 -2.88 -5.05 -4.55
CA GLY A 19 -3.18 -5.44 -3.16
C GLY A 19 -4.58 -5.99 -2.83
N ASN A 20 -5.23 -6.63 -3.80
CA ASN A 20 -6.49 -7.35 -3.61
C ASN A 20 -6.39 -8.74 -4.26
N ASP A 21 -7.07 -9.75 -3.71
CA ASP A 21 -7.04 -11.14 -4.21
C ASP A 21 -7.33 -11.21 -5.71
N THR A 22 -6.55 -12.04 -6.41
CA THR A 22 -6.70 -12.27 -7.83
C THR A 22 -6.22 -13.67 -8.17
N ALA A 23 -6.81 -14.29 -9.20
CA ALA A 23 -6.23 -15.49 -9.77
C ALA A 23 -4.89 -15.16 -10.43
N ALA A 24 -3.94 -16.10 -10.38
CA ALA A 24 -2.59 -15.91 -10.88
C ALA A 24 -2.03 -17.16 -11.57
N VAL A 25 -0.97 -16.96 -12.33
CA VAL A 25 -0.11 -18.03 -12.87
C VAL A 25 1.35 -17.65 -12.67
N LEU A 26 2.20 -18.64 -12.43
CA LEU A 26 3.64 -18.45 -12.42
C LEU A 26 4.18 -18.62 -13.84
N THR A 27 4.76 -17.57 -14.42
CA THR A 27 5.41 -17.62 -15.74
C THR A 27 6.92 -17.57 -15.60
N THR A 28 7.63 -17.69 -16.72
CA THR A 28 9.09 -17.48 -16.75
C THR A 28 9.50 -16.05 -16.36
N GLY A 29 8.57 -15.09 -16.33
CA GLY A 29 8.77 -13.70 -15.96
C GLY A 29 8.40 -13.35 -14.52
N GLY A 30 7.84 -14.30 -13.75
CA GLY A 30 7.34 -14.06 -12.39
C GLY A 30 5.85 -14.37 -12.26
N LEU A 31 5.24 -13.88 -11.18
CA LEU A 31 3.82 -14.02 -10.93
C LEU A 31 3.01 -13.09 -11.84
N GLU A 32 2.08 -13.64 -12.61
CA GLU A 32 1.15 -12.89 -13.47
C GLU A 32 -0.28 -13.10 -13.02
N PHE A 33 -1.06 -12.02 -12.97
CA PHE A 33 -2.48 -12.11 -12.64
C PHE A 33 -3.31 -12.48 -13.86
N VAL A 34 -4.21 -13.44 -13.66
CA VAL A 34 -5.08 -13.97 -14.71
C VAL A 34 -6.53 -13.77 -14.33
N ASN A 35 -7.39 -13.70 -15.34
CA ASN A 35 -8.83 -13.64 -15.13
C ASN A 35 -9.40 -15.07 -15.16
N ASN A 36 -10.26 -15.41 -14.19
CA ASN A 36 -11.12 -16.59 -14.25
C ASN A 36 -12.54 -16.15 -14.61
N GLY A 37 -13.10 -16.69 -15.69
CA GLY A 37 -14.40 -16.29 -16.22
C GLY A 37 -15.63 -16.85 -15.49
N ASP A 38 -15.43 -17.82 -14.58
CA ASP A 38 -16.51 -18.52 -13.87
C ASP A 38 -16.56 -18.20 -12.36
N VAL A 39 -15.43 -17.80 -11.76
CA VAL A 39 -15.34 -17.47 -10.33
C VAL A 39 -15.57 -15.98 -10.12
N VAL A 40 -16.66 -15.64 -9.43
CA VAL A 40 -17.14 -14.27 -9.16
C VAL A 40 -16.82 -13.89 -7.71
N MET A 41 -16.41 -12.64 -7.48
CA MET A 41 -16.34 -12.05 -6.14
C MET A 41 -17.74 -11.56 -5.72
N GLU A 42 -18.44 -12.37 -4.94
CA GLU A 42 -19.80 -12.06 -4.46
C GLU A 42 -19.77 -10.99 -3.34
N SER A 43 -18.78 -11.07 -2.43
CA SER A 43 -18.64 -10.04 -1.40
C SER A 43 -17.21 -9.81 -0.96
N GLU A 44 -16.94 -8.60 -0.50
CA GLU A 44 -15.74 -8.21 0.24
C GLU A 44 -16.16 -7.44 1.50
N GLU A 45 -15.78 -7.95 2.67
CA GLU A 45 -15.87 -7.26 3.95
C GLU A 45 -14.48 -6.86 4.43
N LEU A 46 -14.15 -5.58 4.25
CA LEU A 46 -12.85 -4.99 4.54
C LEU A 46 -12.90 -4.20 5.85
N PHE A 47 -12.02 -4.53 6.78
CA PHE A 47 -11.76 -3.78 8.00
C PHE A 47 -10.34 -3.24 7.97
N ILE A 48 -10.18 -1.93 8.20
CA ILE A 48 -8.88 -1.27 8.24
C ILE A 48 -8.75 -0.47 9.54
N SER A 49 -7.61 -0.64 10.20
CA SER A 49 -7.15 0.17 11.33
C SER A 49 -5.65 0.42 11.21
N ARG A 50 -5.08 1.25 12.10
CA ARG A 50 -3.62 1.46 12.16
C ARG A 50 -2.85 0.19 12.55
N GLU A 51 -3.49 -0.73 13.27
CA GLU A 51 -2.83 -1.92 13.84
C GLU A 51 -3.03 -3.19 13.00
N GLU A 52 -4.13 -3.25 12.24
CA GLU A 52 -4.54 -4.47 11.55
C GLU A 52 -5.47 -4.16 10.36
N ILE A 53 -5.27 -4.90 9.28
CA ILE A 53 -6.22 -5.06 8.18
C ILE A 53 -6.77 -6.49 8.25
N ARG A 54 -8.10 -6.60 8.10
CA ARG A 54 -8.81 -7.87 7.93
C ARG A 54 -9.70 -7.78 6.71
N VAL A 55 -9.69 -8.80 5.87
CA VAL A 55 -10.61 -8.88 4.74
C VAL A 55 -11.23 -10.26 4.67
N VAL A 56 -12.54 -10.30 4.43
CA VAL A 56 -13.28 -11.54 4.20
C VAL A 56 -13.92 -11.46 2.82
N TYR A 57 -13.51 -12.35 1.94
CA TYR A 57 -14.10 -12.53 0.62
C TYR A 57 -15.07 -13.71 0.63
N THR A 58 -16.19 -13.55 -0.07
CA THR A 58 -17.02 -14.68 -0.52
C THR A 58 -16.87 -14.77 -2.02
N PHE A 59 -16.36 -15.91 -2.50
CA PHE A 59 -16.30 -16.23 -3.92
C PHE A 59 -17.38 -17.25 -4.26
N ARG A 60 -17.90 -17.17 -5.48
CA ARG A 60 -18.90 -18.09 -6.02
C ARG A 60 -18.43 -18.60 -7.38
N ASN A 61 -18.44 -19.91 -7.58
CA ASN A 61 -18.19 -20.49 -8.90
C ASN A 61 -19.53 -20.65 -9.64
N ASP A 62 -19.78 -19.79 -10.62
CA ASP A 62 -20.99 -19.82 -11.44
C ASP A 62 -20.90 -20.80 -12.63
N GLY A 63 -19.74 -21.47 -12.77
CA GLY A 63 -19.48 -22.48 -13.79
C GLY A 63 -20.08 -23.86 -13.48
N ALA A 64 -19.99 -24.76 -14.47
CA ALA A 64 -20.47 -26.14 -14.37
C ALA A 64 -19.37 -27.17 -14.03
N VAL A 65 -18.15 -26.70 -13.80
CA VAL A 65 -16.98 -27.51 -13.48
C VAL A 65 -16.23 -26.92 -12.30
N ASP A 66 -15.52 -27.77 -11.57
CA ASP A 66 -14.64 -27.35 -10.49
C ASP A 66 -13.43 -26.60 -11.07
N HIS A 67 -12.93 -25.62 -10.32
CA HIS A 67 -11.71 -24.87 -10.66
C HIS A 67 -10.67 -24.99 -9.55
N ASP A 68 -9.45 -25.40 -9.90
CA ASP A 68 -8.28 -25.31 -9.03
C ASP A 68 -7.46 -24.10 -9.49
N LEU A 69 -7.29 -23.11 -8.62
CA LEU A 69 -6.64 -21.83 -8.96
C LEU A 69 -5.54 -21.52 -7.96
N LEU A 70 -4.41 -21.03 -8.49
CA LEU A 70 -3.44 -20.31 -7.70
C LEU A 70 -3.99 -18.91 -7.43
N VAL A 71 -4.29 -18.63 -6.17
CA VAL A 71 -4.71 -17.30 -5.72
C VAL A 71 -3.48 -16.52 -5.30
N ALA A 72 -3.46 -15.23 -5.61
CA ALA A 72 -2.42 -14.30 -5.21
C ALA A 72 -3.01 -13.11 -4.44
N PHE A 73 -2.39 -12.80 -3.31
CA PHE A 73 -2.62 -11.59 -2.54
C PHE A 73 -1.35 -10.73 -2.53
N PRO A 74 -1.27 -9.73 -3.41
CA PRO A 74 -0.15 -8.80 -3.41
C PRO A 74 -0.19 -7.88 -2.18
N MET A 75 0.96 -7.47 -1.69
CA MET A 75 1.08 -6.55 -0.56
C MET A 75 1.39 -5.14 -1.06
N PRO A 76 1.04 -4.09 -0.29
CA PRO A 76 1.48 -2.73 -0.59
C PRO A 76 3.00 -2.66 -0.77
N ASP A 77 3.43 -1.87 -1.76
CA ASP A 77 4.84 -1.58 -2.00
C ASP A 77 5.49 -0.92 -0.78
N ILE A 78 6.68 -1.37 -0.42
CA ILE A 78 7.54 -0.70 0.55
C ILE A 78 8.59 0.09 -0.23
N VAL A 79 8.40 1.41 -0.26
CA VAL A 79 9.39 2.34 -0.81
C VAL A 79 10.21 2.87 0.37
N PRO A 80 11.54 2.68 0.38
CA PRO A 80 12.36 3.26 1.44
C PRO A 80 12.30 4.78 1.35
N ASP A 81 11.94 5.43 2.45
CA ASP A 81 12.07 6.86 2.65
C ASP A 81 12.93 7.09 3.89
N HIS A 82 14.22 7.31 3.65
CA HIS A 82 15.19 7.49 4.73
C HIS A 82 15.16 8.89 5.36
N PHE A 83 14.36 9.80 4.79
CA PHE A 83 14.25 11.18 5.25
C PHE A 83 12.94 11.46 5.99
N SER A 84 12.04 10.48 6.04
CA SER A 84 10.73 10.59 6.69
C SER A 84 10.50 9.45 7.69
N PRO A 85 9.89 9.72 8.86
CA PRO A 85 9.55 8.68 9.83
C PRO A 85 8.33 7.88 9.36
N VAL A 86 8.52 6.96 8.41
CA VAL A 86 7.50 5.99 7.99
C VAL A 86 7.57 4.76 8.90
N ALA A 87 6.43 4.37 9.50
CA ALA A 87 6.34 3.12 10.26
C ALA A 87 6.11 1.97 9.28
N PHE A 88 7.18 1.23 9.03
CA PHE A 88 7.10 0.02 8.22
C PHE A 88 6.71 -1.20 9.07
N PRO A 89 6.12 -2.23 8.45
CA PRO A 89 5.86 -3.49 9.13
C PRO A 89 7.17 -4.11 9.65
N THR A 90 7.14 -4.66 10.87
CA THR A 90 8.31 -5.17 11.59
C THR A 90 8.28 -6.69 11.79
N GLY A 91 7.52 -7.41 10.97
CA GLY A 91 7.47 -8.86 11.00
C GLY A 91 8.83 -9.49 10.62
N PRO A 92 8.94 -10.82 10.68
CA PRO A 92 10.13 -11.52 10.20
C PRO A 92 10.33 -11.28 8.69
N SER A 93 11.55 -11.44 8.19
CA SER A 93 11.88 -11.14 6.79
C SER A 93 11.11 -11.99 5.77
N ASP A 94 10.70 -13.20 6.14
CA ASP A 94 9.88 -14.11 5.34
C ASP A 94 8.37 -13.93 5.55
N ASN A 95 7.95 -13.03 6.43
CA ASN A 95 6.56 -12.62 6.61
C ASN A 95 6.45 -11.21 7.21
N LEU A 96 6.95 -10.21 6.48
CA LEU A 96 7.14 -8.85 7.00
C LEU A 96 5.84 -8.20 7.52
N PHE A 97 4.72 -8.51 6.87
CA PHE A 97 3.39 -7.98 7.19
C PHE A 97 2.61 -8.86 8.19
N GLU A 98 3.19 -9.95 8.70
CA GLU A 98 2.50 -10.93 9.55
C GLU A 98 1.20 -11.45 8.88
N PHE A 99 1.27 -11.70 7.58
CA PHE A 99 0.15 -12.17 6.77
C PHE A 99 -0.28 -13.58 7.19
N GLU A 100 -1.59 -13.72 7.39
CA GLU A 100 -2.27 -14.99 7.59
C GLU A 100 -3.48 -15.07 6.66
N THR A 101 -3.72 -16.25 6.11
CA THR A 101 -4.90 -16.52 5.29
C THR A 101 -5.61 -17.81 5.69
N LEU A 102 -6.93 -17.79 5.64
CA LEU A 102 -7.80 -18.94 5.82
C LEU A 102 -8.62 -19.18 4.54
N PHE A 103 -8.79 -20.43 4.16
CA PHE A 103 -9.68 -20.86 3.09
C PHE A 103 -10.78 -21.75 3.69
N ASN A 104 -12.05 -21.36 3.58
CA ASN A 104 -13.18 -22.02 4.23
C ASN A 104 -12.98 -22.24 5.75
N GLY A 105 -12.33 -21.29 6.42
CA GLY A 105 -12.03 -21.32 7.84
C GLY A 105 -10.82 -22.19 8.25
N GLU A 106 -10.14 -22.83 7.29
CA GLU A 106 -8.92 -23.60 7.53
C GLU A 106 -7.68 -22.80 7.13
N LYS A 107 -6.63 -22.80 7.97
CA LYS A 107 -5.39 -22.09 7.66
C LYS A 107 -4.70 -22.75 6.48
N VAL A 108 -4.36 -21.95 5.47
CA VAL A 108 -3.58 -22.40 4.31
C VAL A 108 -2.16 -21.86 4.38
N GLU A 109 -1.20 -22.63 3.87
CA GLU A 109 0.20 -22.20 3.80
C GLU A 109 0.37 -21.31 2.57
N ALA A 110 0.71 -20.04 2.82
CA ALA A 110 0.97 -19.08 1.76
C ALA A 110 2.46 -19.01 1.44
N VAL A 111 2.79 -19.03 0.15
CA VAL A 111 4.15 -18.88 -0.36
C VAL A 111 4.40 -17.40 -0.66
N LEU A 112 5.42 -16.82 -0.02
CA LEU A 112 5.89 -15.47 -0.31
C LEU A 112 6.71 -15.45 -1.61
N HIS A 113 6.37 -14.51 -2.48
CA HIS A 113 7.17 -14.09 -3.63
C HIS A 113 7.51 -12.62 -3.46
N ASP A 114 8.79 -12.30 -3.30
CA ASP A 114 9.27 -10.94 -3.11
C ASP A 114 10.21 -10.48 -4.23
N TYR A 115 10.23 -9.16 -4.44
CA TYR A 115 10.95 -8.55 -5.55
C TYR A 115 11.53 -7.20 -5.15
N ALA A 116 12.69 -6.88 -5.73
CA ALA A 116 13.33 -5.58 -5.61
C ALA A 116 13.21 -4.81 -6.93
N TYR A 117 12.52 -3.67 -6.90
CA TYR A 117 12.34 -2.81 -8.07
C TYR A 117 13.10 -1.50 -7.90
N ALA A 118 13.72 -1.03 -8.97
CA ALA A 118 14.29 0.33 -9.02
C ALA A 118 14.04 0.94 -10.39
N ALA A 119 13.59 2.20 -10.39
CA ALA A 119 13.17 2.93 -11.58
C ALA A 119 12.18 2.13 -12.48
N GLY A 120 11.26 1.40 -11.86
CA GLY A 120 10.25 0.58 -12.56
C GLY A 120 10.78 -0.72 -13.18
N VAL A 121 12.03 -1.10 -12.90
CA VAL A 121 12.65 -2.33 -13.42
C VAL A 121 12.86 -3.32 -12.28
N ASP A 122 12.51 -4.58 -12.52
CA ASP A 122 12.84 -5.70 -11.62
C ASP A 122 14.35 -5.92 -11.57
N ARG A 123 14.92 -5.80 -10.38
CA ARG A 123 16.35 -5.96 -10.06
C ARG A 123 16.60 -7.08 -9.06
N THR A 124 15.62 -7.95 -8.81
CA THR A 124 15.68 -9.04 -7.81
C THR A 124 16.92 -9.92 -8.00
N LYS A 125 17.23 -10.34 -9.24
CA LYS A 125 18.42 -11.14 -9.54
C LYS A 125 19.75 -10.45 -9.19
N LEU A 126 19.80 -9.12 -9.18
CA LEU A 126 20.99 -8.38 -8.77
C LEU A 126 21.14 -8.39 -7.25
N ILE A 127 20.04 -8.16 -6.52
CA ILE A 127 20.00 -8.29 -5.06
C ILE A 127 20.47 -9.69 -4.63
N ASP A 128 19.89 -10.74 -5.23
CA ASP A 128 20.28 -12.13 -4.96
C ASP A 128 21.76 -12.39 -5.25
N LYS A 129 22.25 -11.91 -6.39
CA LYS A 129 23.65 -12.11 -6.82
C LYS A 129 24.63 -11.43 -5.86
N LEU A 130 24.26 -10.28 -5.31
CA LEU A 130 25.08 -9.55 -4.34
C LEU A 130 24.91 -10.08 -2.91
N GLY A 131 23.95 -10.97 -2.67
CA GLY A 131 23.63 -11.47 -1.34
C GLY A 131 23.08 -10.39 -0.41
N LEU A 132 22.42 -9.37 -0.97
CA LEU A 132 21.81 -8.28 -0.20
C LEU A 132 20.43 -8.73 0.32
N PRO A 133 20.02 -8.30 1.53
CA PRO A 133 18.67 -8.56 2.02
C PRO A 133 17.61 -7.90 1.12
N MET A 134 16.49 -8.59 0.84
CA MET A 134 15.43 -8.05 -0.03
C MET A 134 14.71 -6.84 0.56
N VAL A 135 14.58 -6.79 1.90
CA VAL A 135 13.87 -5.72 2.63
C VAL A 135 14.81 -4.52 2.86
N PRO A 136 14.67 -3.42 2.10
CA PRO A 136 15.65 -2.31 2.03
C PRO A 136 15.70 -1.44 3.29
N ILE A 137 14.64 -1.46 4.08
CA ILE A 137 14.45 -0.65 5.29
C ILE A 137 15.03 -1.31 6.55
N SER A 138 15.56 -2.52 6.42
CA SER A 138 16.15 -3.25 7.54
C SER A 138 17.56 -2.74 7.84
N GLN A 139 17.96 -2.77 9.12
CA GLN A 139 19.34 -2.45 9.49
C GLN A 139 20.33 -3.39 8.78
N GLU A 140 19.96 -4.65 8.59
CA GLU A 140 20.77 -5.63 7.86
C GLU A 140 21.03 -5.19 6.41
N ALA A 141 20.01 -4.68 5.71
CA ALA A 141 20.16 -4.17 4.35
C ALA A 141 21.02 -2.91 4.31
N ILE A 142 20.84 -2.00 5.27
CA ILE A 142 21.64 -0.77 5.39
C ILE A 142 23.12 -1.13 5.57
N ASP A 143 23.44 -1.97 6.56
CA ASP A 143 24.81 -2.39 6.84
C ASP A 143 25.43 -3.16 5.66
N ALA A 144 24.64 -4.02 5.00
CA ALA A 144 25.11 -4.81 3.86
C ALA A 144 25.43 -3.94 2.64
N VAL A 145 24.61 -2.91 2.35
CA VAL A 145 24.88 -1.96 1.27
C VAL A 145 26.09 -1.10 1.60
N ASP A 146 26.18 -0.57 2.83
CA ASP A 146 27.28 0.32 3.22
C ASP A 146 28.66 -0.38 3.22
N ALA A 147 28.67 -1.71 3.38
CA ALA A 147 29.88 -2.53 3.33
C ALA A 147 30.36 -2.89 1.91
N LEU A 148 29.62 -2.54 0.86
CA LEU A 148 29.98 -2.85 -0.53
C LEU A 148 31.20 -2.04 -1.01
N ASP A 149 31.93 -2.60 -1.98
CA ASP A 149 33.03 -1.87 -2.62
C ASP A 149 32.55 -0.70 -3.49
N GLU A 150 33.43 0.27 -3.73
CA GLU A 150 33.13 1.50 -4.47
C GLU A 150 32.56 1.24 -5.87
N ALA A 151 33.01 0.19 -6.57
CA ALA A 151 32.55 -0.09 -7.93
C ALA A 151 31.13 -0.64 -7.91
N THR A 152 30.83 -1.52 -6.96
CA THR A 152 29.47 -2.05 -6.76
C THR A 152 28.50 -0.96 -6.32
N ILE A 153 28.91 -0.07 -5.39
CA ILE A 153 28.10 1.09 -4.98
C ILE A 153 27.84 2.03 -6.17
N ALA A 154 28.85 2.30 -7.00
CA ALA A 154 28.65 3.12 -8.20
C ALA A 154 27.65 2.51 -9.18
N GLU A 155 27.65 1.18 -9.33
CA GLU A 155 26.64 0.46 -10.13
C GLU A 155 25.25 0.60 -9.51
N LEU A 156 25.09 0.36 -8.21
CA LEU A 156 23.80 0.49 -7.53
C LEU A 156 23.24 1.91 -7.63
N MET A 157 24.06 2.95 -7.41
CA MET A 157 23.64 4.34 -7.59
C MET A 157 23.24 4.63 -9.05
N HIS A 158 23.98 4.12 -10.03
CA HIS A 158 23.61 4.27 -11.45
C HIS A 158 22.25 3.65 -11.78
N LEU A 159 21.92 2.53 -11.13
CA LEU A 159 20.65 1.84 -11.27
C LEU A 159 19.53 2.43 -10.39
N GLY A 160 19.84 3.45 -9.57
CA GLY A 160 18.91 4.05 -8.62
C GLY A 160 18.61 3.19 -7.40
N MET A 161 19.43 2.18 -7.11
CA MET A 161 19.27 1.19 -6.04
C MET A 161 20.03 1.54 -4.75
N ALA A 162 20.80 2.63 -4.74
CA ALA A 162 21.43 3.17 -3.55
C ALA A 162 21.42 4.71 -3.59
N ILE A 163 21.36 5.35 -2.43
CA ILE A 163 21.51 6.80 -2.27
C ILE A 163 22.67 7.12 -1.32
N PRO A 164 23.41 8.22 -1.55
CA PRO A 164 24.43 8.66 -0.61
C PRO A 164 23.79 9.27 0.64
N ASP A 165 24.38 8.98 1.79
CA ASP A 165 24.14 9.66 3.05
C ASP A 165 25.48 10.29 3.50
N GLU A 166 25.57 11.62 3.41
CA GLU A 166 26.78 12.38 3.72
C GLU A 166 26.49 13.36 4.86
N PHE A 167 27.15 13.19 6.00
CA PHE A 167 26.97 14.04 7.17
C PHE A 167 28.31 14.29 7.90
N ASP A 168 28.34 15.34 8.73
CA ASP A 168 29.45 15.60 9.67
C ASP A 168 28.90 15.63 11.09
N ALA A 169 29.17 14.57 11.86
CA ALA A 169 28.77 14.44 13.26
C ALA A 169 29.80 15.07 14.24
N GLY A 170 30.71 15.92 13.75
CA GLY A 170 31.77 16.57 14.52
C GLY A 170 33.11 15.85 14.49
N ALA A 171 33.23 14.76 13.71
CA ALA A 171 34.47 14.02 13.47
C ALA A 171 35.01 14.20 12.04
N GLY A 172 34.36 15.04 11.22
CA GLY A 172 34.62 15.19 9.80
C GLY A 172 33.50 14.60 8.95
N TRP A 173 33.57 14.82 7.64
CA TRP A 173 32.59 14.30 6.70
C TRP A 173 32.68 12.77 6.61
N GLU A 174 31.57 12.11 6.91
CA GLU A 174 31.34 10.69 6.72
C GLU A 174 30.45 10.50 5.49
N LYS A 175 30.68 9.41 4.76
CA LYS A 175 29.93 9.05 3.56
C LYS A 175 29.49 7.60 3.67
N HIS A 176 28.20 7.43 3.78
CA HIS A 176 27.51 6.15 3.80
C HIS A 176 26.61 6.01 2.57
N HIS A 177 26.07 4.80 2.36
CA HIS A 177 25.09 4.55 1.31
C HIS A 177 23.91 3.74 1.85
N TRP A 178 22.71 4.20 1.54
CA TRP A 178 21.48 3.51 1.94
C TRP A 178 20.83 2.77 0.77
N PRO A 179 20.21 1.60 1.02
CA PRO A 179 19.36 0.89 0.06
C PRO A 179 18.29 1.78 -0.55
N ASN A 180 18.05 1.70 -1.85
CA ASN A 180 17.03 2.51 -2.53
C ASN A 180 16.27 1.72 -3.60
N TRP A 181 15.78 0.53 -3.26
CA TRP A 181 14.85 -0.21 -4.11
C TRP A 181 13.49 -0.34 -3.43
N THR A 182 12.42 -0.39 -4.22
CA THR A 182 11.08 -0.73 -3.75
C THR A 182 10.99 -2.22 -3.51
N TYR A 183 10.63 -2.62 -2.29
CA TYR A 183 10.28 -3.99 -1.96
C TYR A 183 8.81 -4.24 -2.31
N LYS A 184 8.58 -5.27 -3.13
CA LYS A 184 7.24 -5.76 -3.46
C LYS A 184 7.10 -7.17 -2.92
N ALA A 185 5.95 -7.51 -2.35
CA ALA A 185 5.66 -8.84 -1.87
C ALA A 185 4.31 -9.33 -2.42
N THR A 186 4.19 -10.62 -2.66
CA THR A 186 2.91 -11.26 -3.00
C THR A 186 2.86 -12.65 -2.39
N TYR A 187 1.79 -12.93 -1.66
CA TYR A 187 1.52 -14.25 -1.12
C TYR A 187 0.66 -15.05 -2.09
N THR A 188 0.97 -16.33 -2.28
CA THR A 188 0.18 -17.23 -3.13
C THR A 188 -0.17 -18.53 -2.43
N TRP A 189 -1.33 -19.09 -2.74
CA TRP A 189 -1.76 -20.42 -2.28
C TRP A 189 -2.72 -21.06 -3.29
N GLU A 190 -2.82 -22.38 -3.25
CA GLU A 190 -3.76 -23.13 -4.09
C GLU A 190 -5.15 -23.14 -3.45
N ALA A 191 -6.18 -22.92 -4.25
CA ALA A 191 -7.57 -22.90 -3.81
C ALA A 191 -8.47 -23.69 -4.76
N HIS A 192 -9.36 -24.50 -4.18
CA HIS A 192 -10.33 -25.31 -4.89
C HIS A 192 -11.72 -24.68 -4.83
N PHE A 193 -12.32 -24.39 -5.98
CA PHE A 193 -13.63 -23.76 -6.15
C PHE A 193 -14.60 -24.76 -6.80
N PRO A 194 -15.41 -25.50 -6.03
CA PRO A 194 -16.35 -26.47 -6.58
C PRO A 194 -17.45 -25.81 -7.44
N ALA A 195 -17.91 -26.50 -8.47
CA ALA A 195 -18.96 -26.01 -9.36
C ALA A 195 -20.25 -25.65 -8.61
N GLY A 196 -20.76 -24.43 -8.80
CA GLY A 196 -22.02 -23.96 -8.21
C GLY A 196 -21.97 -23.67 -6.70
N GLU A 197 -20.80 -23.76 -6.07
CA GLU A 197 -20.62 -23.56 -4.63
C GLU A 197 -20.02 -22.19 -4.30
N ARG A 198 -20.10 -21.82 -3.02
CA ARG A 198 -19.42 -20.65 -2.45
C ARG A 198 -18.27 -21.10 -1.58
N VAL A 199 -17.21 -20.29 -1.57
CA VAL A 199 -16.06 -20.45 -0.67
C VAL A 199 -15.75 -19.12 0.01
N SER A 200 -15.17 -19.19 1.21
CA SER A 200 -14.67 -18.01 1.91
C SER A 200 -13.16 -17.96 1.91
N VAL A 201 -12.63 -16.74 1.77
CA VAL A 201 -11.21 -16.44 1.96
C VAL A 201 -11.11 -15.34 3.01
N GLU A 202 -10.28 -15.54 4.03
CA GLU A 202 -10.09 -14.55 5.08
C GLU A 202 -8.61 -14.22 5.21
N HIS A 203 -8.27 -12.94 5.19
CA HIS A 203 -6.90 -12.48 5.44
C HIS A 203 -6.83 -11.60 6.68
N ARG A 204 -5.67 -11.65 7.34
CA ARG A 204 -5.27 -10.73 8.39
C ARG A 204 -3.80 -10.38 8.21
N TYR A 205 -3.46 -9.10 8.32
CA TYR A 205 -2.07 -8.64 8.29
C TYR A 205 -1.94 -7.25 8.92
N LYS A 206 -0.70 -6.86 9.22
CA LYS A 206 -0.38 -5.51 9.70
C LYS A 206 -0.20 -4.55 8.53
N PRO A 207 -0.84 -3.36 8.54
CA PRO A 207 -0.64 -2.37 7.49
C PRO A 207 0.77 -1.76 7.55
N SER A 208 1.24 -1.25 6.41
CA SER A 208 2.29 -0.22 6.41
C SER A 208 1.65 1.13 6.71
N VAL A 209 2.19 1.88 7.68
CA VAL A 209 1.60 3.15 8.11
C VAL A 209 2.63 4.26 7.92
N GLY A 210 2.41 5.08 6.89
CA GLY A 210 3.16 6.32 6.71
C GLY A 210 2.75 7.37 7.73
N GLY A 211 3.59 8.38 7.95
CA GLY A 211 3.20 9.48 8.82
C GLY A 211 4.19 10.63 8.86
N THR A 212 3.76 11.70 9.52
CA THR A 212 4.62 12.86 9.83
C THR A 212 4.24 13.43 11.20
N THR A 213 5.21 14.09 11.84
CA THR A 213 4.96 14.89 13.02
C THR A 213 4.28 16.20 12.63
N GLY A 214 3.07 16.46 13.14
CA GLY A 214 2.28 17.65 12.81
C GLY A 214 1.38 17.47 11.59
N VAL A 215 0.61 18.52 11.28
CA VAL A 215 -0.40 18.50 10.21
C VAL A 215 0.08 19.29 9.00
N ARG A 216 0.52 18.58 7.96
CA ARG A 216 1.20 19.14 6.79
C ARG A 216 0.25 19.96 5.91
N PHE A 217 -1.00 19.55 5.79
CA PHE A 217 -1.98 20.25 4.92
C PHE A 217 -2.36 21.65 5.42
N LEU A 218 -1.96 22.04 6.63
CA LEU A 218 -2.12 23.41 7.13
C LEU A 218 -0.97 24.34 6.73
N SER A 219 0.09 23.82 6.10
CA SER A 219 1.24 24.63 5.66
C SER A 219 0.84 25.58 4.53
N GLU A 220 1.52 26.73 4.44
CA GLU A 220 1.32 27.67 3.33
C GLU A 220 1.70 27.04 1.98
N ALA A 221 0.97 27.39 0.93
CA ALA A 221 1.30 26.99 -0.43
C ALA A 221 2.63 27.62 -0.87
N TYR A 222 3.48 26.85 -1.54
CA TYR A 222 4.79 27.30 -2.03
C TYR A 222 5.10 26.66 -3.39
N ASP A 223 5.84 27.35 -4.25
CA ASP A 223 6.33 26.85 -5.55
C ASP A 223 5.30 26.09 -6.42
N GLY A 224 4.04 26.53 -6.39
CA GLY A 224 2.94 25.90 -7.15
C GLY A 224 2.35 24.63 -6.52
N TYR A 225 2.84 24.25 -5.34
CA TYR A 225 2.31 23.19 -4.49
C TYR A 225 1.40 23.78 -3.41
N ASP A 226 0.19 23.24 -3.31
CA ASP A 226 -0.79 23.58 -2.29
C ASP A 226 -1.12 22.32 -1.46
N PRO A 227 -0.60 22.23 -0.22
CA PRO A 227 -0.83 21.08 0.65
C PRO A 227 -2.31 20.79 0.91
N GLU A 228 -3.16 21.81 1.08
CA GLU A 228 -4.58 21.60 1.33
C GLU A 228 -5.25 20.96 0.10
N GLN A 229 -4.92 21.44 -1.09
CA GLN A 229 -5.49 20.91 -2.34
C GLN A 229 -5.06 19.47 -2.62
N GLU A 230 -3.79 19.14 -2.37
CA GLU A 230 -3.31 17.75 -2.47
C GLU A 230 -4.11 16.84 -1.54
N TYR A 231 -4.27 17.22 -0.28
CA TYR A 231 -4.97 16.39 0.70
C TYR A 231 -6.47 16.26 0.41
N ARG A 232 -7.09 17.31 -0.14
CA ARG A 232 -8.47 17.24 -0.66
C ARG A 232 -8.59 16.24 -1.80
N GLN A 233 -7.61 16.16 -2.69
CA GLN A 233 -7.63 15.22 -3.81
C GLN A 233 -7.37 13.78 -3.34
N THR A 234 -6.38 13.57 -2.47
CA THR A 234 -5.93 12.23 -2.06
C THR A 234 -6.80 11.60 -0.98
N TYR A 235 -7.22 12.39 0.02
CA TYR A 235 -7.91 11.89 1.22
C TYR A 235 -9.34 12.43 1.36
N CYS A 236 -9.81 13.23 0.40
CA CYS A 236 -11.13 13.86 0.44
C CYS A 236 -11.40 14.65 1.73
N THR A 237 -10.39 15.38 2.23
CA THR A 237 -10.52 16.25 3.42
C THR A 237 -11.53 17.36 3.17
N ASP A 238 -12.78 17.15 3.58
CA ASP A 238 -13.86 18.10 3.38
C ASP A 238 -13.74 19.33 4.29
N ASP A 239 -14.60 20.33 4.05
CA ASP A 239 -14.57 21.58 4.83
C ASP A 239 -14.85 21.35 6.32
N ALA A 240 -15.63 20.32 6.67
CA ALA A 240 -15.93 19.99 8.05
C ALA A 240 -14.72 19.38 8.77
N PHE A 241 -13.99 18.49 8.10
CA PHE A 241 -12.73 17.92 8.56
C PHE A 241 -11.70 19.01 8.78
N LEU A 242 -11.47 19.86 7.78
CA LEU A 242 -10.51 20.96 7.88
C LEU A 242 -10.89 21.96 8.97
N ALA A 243 -12.18 22.27 9.13
CA ALA A 243 -12.67 23.12 10.21
C ALA A 243 -12.47 22.49 11.60
N ALA A 244 -12.66 21.17 11.74
CA ALA A 244 -12.41 20.45 12.99
C ALA A 244 -10.93 20.51 13.40
N VAL A 245 -10.04 20.38 12.42
CA VAL A 245 -8.59 20.48 12.64
C VAL A 245 -8.20 21.91 13.00
N ARG A 246 -8.65 22.91 12.24
CA ARG A 246 -8.37 24.34 12.54
C ARG A 246 -8.89 24.77 13.91
N LYS A 247 -9.99 24.20 14.38
CA LYS A 247 -10.54 24.46 15.72
C LYS A 247 -9.67 23.90 16.86
N SER A 248 -8.81 22.93 16.57
CA SER A 248 -7.91 22.33 17.57
C SER A 248 -6.62 23.12 17.76
N LEU A 249 -6.33 24.11 16.91
CA LEU A 249 -5.15 24.96 17.01
C LEU A 249 -5.17 25.79 18.29
N ALA A 250 -4.01 25.99 18.90
CA ALA A 250 -3.85 26.91 20.03
C ALA A 250 -4.07 28.36 19.60
N SER A 251 -3.63 28.70 18.38
CA SER A 251 -3.86 29.99 17.72
C SER A 251 -4.09 29.77 16.22
N PRO A 252 -5.04 30.48 15.56
CA PRO A 252 -5.26 30.36 14.12
C PRO A 252 -4.03 30.66 13.25
N ASP A 253 -3.11 31.48 13.77
CA ASP A 253 -1.89 31.90 13.06
C ASP A 253 -0.71 30.92 13.28
N GLU A 254 -0.92 29.83 14.01
CA GLU A 254 0.11 28.83 14.34
C GLU A 254 -0.29 27.43 13.84
N PRO A 255 -0.15 27.12 12.54
CA PRO A 255 -0.49 25.82 11.96
C PRO A 255 0.17 24.61 12.64
N TRP A 256 1.40 24.79 13.13
CA TRP A 256 2.16 23.76 13.85
C TRP A 256 1.59 23.43 15.24
N SER A 257 0.64 24.22 15.75
CA SER A 257 0.00 23.98 17.05
C SER A 257 -1.11 22.91 17.00
N ALA A 258 -1.39 22.33 15.83
CA ALA A 258 -2.34 21.24 15.71
C ALA A 258 -1.85 20.03 16.53
N PRO A 259 -2.64 19.54 17.52
CA PRO A 259 -2.23 18.49 18.44
C PRO A 259 -2.38 17.09 17.80
N TYR A 260 -1.91 16.92 16.57
CA TYR A 260 -2.06 15.66 15.82
C TYR A 260 -0.75 15.19 15.19
N PHE A 261 -0.64 13.87 15.02
CA PHE A 261 0.25 13.24 14.06
C PHE A 261 -0.57 12.74 12.88
N GLU A 262 0.00 12.86 11.68
CA GLU A 262 -0.62 12.25 10.51
C GLU A 262 -0.20 10.80 10.40
N ASN A 263 -1.16 9.93 10.16
CA ASN A 263 -0.97 8.55 9.76
C ASN A 263 -1.66 8.31 8.42
N TRP A 264 -0.97 7.70 7.46
CA TRP A 264 -1.47 7.42 6.13
C TRP A 264 -1.48 5.91 5.89
N ILE A 265 -2.62 5.39 5.45
CA ILE A 265 -2.81 3.98 5.09
C ILE A 265 -3.38 3.93 3.68
N SER A 266 -2.74 3.16 2.81
CA SER A 266 -3.23 2.88 1.47
C SER A 266 -3.68 1.42 1.38
N TYR A 267 -4.81 1.18 0.74
CA TYR A 267 -5.33 -0.15 0.45
C TYR A 267 -5.72 -0.23 -1.02
N ILE A 268 -5.35 -1.33 -1.66
CA ILE A 268 -5.50 -1.48 -3.11
C ILE A 268 -6.81 -2.20 -3.38
N LEU A 269 -7.75 -1.51 -4.03
CA LEU A 269 -9.08 -2.00 -4.34
C LEU A 269 -9.21 -2.48 -5.79
N THR A 270 -8.46 -1.88 -6.72
CA THR A 270 -8.72 -2.00 -8.16
C THR A 270 -8.56 -3.43 -8.71
N THR A 271 -7.72 -4.27 -8.11
CA THR A 271 -7.52 -5.65 -8.57
C THR A 271 -8.68 -6.59 -8.26
N GLY A 272 -9.67 -6.16 -7.44
CA GLY A 272 -10.94 -6.86 -7.29
C GLY A 272 -11.68 -7.05 -8.63
N ALA A 273 -11.36 -6.24 -9.64
CA ALA A 273 -11.89 -6.34 -11.00
C ALA A 273 -11.32 -7.52 -11.83
N ASN A 274 -10.35 -8.27 -11.32
CA ASN A 274 -9.76 -9.39 -12.05
C ASN A 274 -10.62 -10.67 -12.02
N TRP A 275 -11.66 -10.72 -11.19
CA TRP A 275 -12.61 -11.83 -11.12
C TRP A 275 -13.74 -11.70 -12.14
N ALA A 276 -14.48 -12.80 -12.37
CA ALA A 276 -15.63 -12.79 -13.27
C ALA A 276 -16.65 -11.71 -12.86
N GLY A 277 -17.22 -11.02 -13.84
CA GLY A 277 -18.11 -9.86 -13.62
C GLY A 277 -17.39 -8.51 -13.45
N GLY A 278 -16.10 -8.51 -13.12
CA GLY A 278 -15.24 -7.33 -13.08
C GLY A 278 -15.49 -6.36 -11.92
N GLY A 279 -16.40 -6.69 -11.00
CA GLY A 279 -16.71 -5.88 -9.82
C GLY A 279 -17.09 -6.73 -8.63
N ILE A 280 -17.35 -6.07 -7.51
CA ILE A 280 -17.70 -6.67 -6.23
C ILE A 280 -19.21 -6.52 -6.04
N GLU A 281 -19.97 -7.62 -6.04
CA GLU A 281 -21.44 -7.52 -5.96
C GLU A 281 -21.87 -6.84 -4.64
N LYS A 282 -21.19 -7.15 -3.53
CA LYS A 282 -21.41 -6.50 -2.22
C LYS A 282 -20.09 -6.11 -1.57
N PHE A 283 -19.87 -4.82 -1.39
CA PHE A 283 -18.67 -4.30 -0.73
C PHE A 283 -19.04 -3.62 0.58
N ARG A 284 -18.35 -3.98 1.66
CA ARG A 284 -18.47 -3.33 2.97
C ARG A 284 -17.09 -2.97 3.49
N LEU A 285 -16.87 -1.68 3.71
CA LEU A 285 -15.67 -1.14 4.33
C LEU A 285 -15.99 -0.66 5.75
N VAL A 286 -15.15 -1.03 6.71
CA VAL A 286 -15.11 -0.46 8.06
C VAL A 286 -13.73 0.11 8.33
N ILE A 287 -13.65 1.39 8.63
CA ILE A 287 -12.41 2.04 9.08
C ILE A 287 -12.53 2.33 10.57
N ASP A 288 -11.54 1.89 11.35
CA ASP A 288 -11.39 2.20 12.76
C ASP A 288 -10.23 3.18 12.97
N LYS A 289 -10.54 4.38 13.48
CA LYS A 289 -9.53 5.40 13.78
C LYS A 289 -8.84 5.21 15.15
N GLY A 290 -9.14 4.14 15.88
CA GLY A 290 -8.47 3.72 17.12
C GLY A 290 -8.93 4.45 18.37
N ASP A 291 -8.89 5.80 18.38
CA ASP A 291 -9.27 6.62 19.54
C ASP A 291 -10.40 7.61 19.17
N PRO A 292 -11.43 7.84 20.02
CA PRO A 292 -12.51 8.80 19.78
C PRO A 292 -12.06 10.24 19.50
N GLU A 293 -10.88 10.66 19.96
CA GLU A 293 -10.29 11.98 19.74
C GLU A 293 -9.55 12.12 18.41
N ASN A 294 -9.22 11.01 17.75
CA ASN A 294 -8.60 11.04 16.42
C ASN A 294 -9.58 11.60 15.38
N LEU A 295 -9.07 12.06 14.24
CA LEU A 295 -9.88 12.36 13.06
C LEU A 295 -9.54 11.40 11.94
N VAL A 296 -10.48 11.15 11.03
CA VAL A 296 -10.27 10.29 9.87
C VAL A 296 -10.89 10.92 8.62
N SER A 297 -10.18 10.84 7.50
CA SER A 297 -10.64 11.27 6.18
C SER A 297 -10.22 10.25 5.13
N PHE A 298 -11.13 9.93 4.22
CA PHE A 298 -10.89 9.08 3.06
C PHE A 298 -11.96 9.35 2.00
N CYS A 299 -11.65 9.05 0.75
CA CYS A 299 -12.60 9.18 -0.34
C CYS A 299 -13.64 8.06 -0.31
N GLY A 300 -14.88 8.40 0.03
CA GLY A 300 -16.00 7.46 0.07
C GLY A 300 -17.35 8.18 0.14
N GLU A 301 -18.35 7.63 -0.54
CA GLU A 301 -19.71 8.18 -0.52
C GLU A 301 -20.64 7.31 0.33
N GLY A 302 -21.50 7.95 1.12
CA GLY A 302 -22.45 7.25 1.98
C GLY A 302 -21.86 6.71 3.28
N VAL A 303 -20.71 7.26 3.69
CA VAL A 303 -20.02 6.90 4.94
C VAL A 303 -20.90 7.22 6.15
N LYS A 304 -21.02 6.27 7.06
CA LYS A 304 -21.78 6.40 8.31
C LYS A 304 -20.87 6.10 9.50
N LYS A 305 -20.93 6.94 10.53
CA LYS A 305 -20.32 6.60 11.82
C LYS A 305 -21.15 5.52 12.51
N ILE A 306 -20.56 4.36 12.80
CA ILE A 306 -21.24 3.19 13.39
C ILE A 306 -20.79 2.88 14.82
N GLY A 307 -19.75 3.56 15.31
CA GLY A 307 -19.27 3.47 16.68
C GLY A 307 -18.45 4.70 17.08
N PRO A 308 -17.85 4.73 18.29
CA PRO A 308 -17.04 5.87 18.74
C PRO A 308 -15.88 6.19 17.80
N THR A 309 -15.27 5.15 17.23
CA THR A 309 -14.07 5.21 16.38
C THR A 309 -14.28 4.63 14.97
N THR A 310 -15.41 3.96 14.73
CA THR A 310 -15.64 3.19 13.50
C THR A 310 -16.60 3.87 12.53
N PHE A 311 -16.25 3.82 11.24
CA PHE A 311 -16.98 4.37 10.11
C PHE A 311 -17.20 3.28 9.07
N GLU A 312 -18.40 3.22 8.52
CA GLU A 312 -18.83 2.19 7.58
C GLU A 312 -19.19 2.82 6.23
N MET A 313 -18.79 2.16 5.15
CA MET A 313 -19.29 2.39 3.81
C MET A 313 -19.77 1.06 3.23
N VAL A 314 -20.97 1.05 2.64
CA VAL A 314 -21.53 -0.12 1.94
C VAL A 314 -21.84 0.26 0.51
N LYS A 315 -21.46 -0.59 -0.43
CA LYS A 315 -21.73 -0.47 -1.87
C LYS A 315 -22.28 -1.79 -2.41
N GLU A 316 -23.15 -1.67 -3.40
CA GLU A 316 -23.63 -2.79 -4.22
C GLU A 316 -23.11 -2.57 -5.65
N ASP A 317 -22.81 -3.66 -6.36
CA ASP A 317 -22.25 -3.64 -7.72
C ASP A 317 -21.03 -2.70 -7.84
N PHE A 318 -20.12 -2.81 -6.89
CA PHE A 318 -19.03 -1.87 -6.71
C PHE A 318 -17.89 -2.13 -7.70
N TRP A 319 -17.55 -1.10 -8.47
CA TRP A 319 -16.40 -1.09 -9.37
C TRP A 319 -15.34 -0.12 -8.86
N PRO A 320 -14.31 -0.58 -8.13
CA PRO A 320 -13.24 0.28 -7.68
C PRO A 320 -12.43 0.81 -8.87
N ARG A 321 -12.24 2.13 -8.93
CA ARG A 321 -11.47 2.80 -10.00
C ARG A 321 -10.13 3.36 -9.53
N GLU A 322 -9.98 3.48 -8.22
CA GLU A 322 -8.87 4.12 -7.55
C GLU A 322 -8.62 3.35 -6.25
N GLU A 323 -7.39 3.48 -5.75
CA GLU A 323 -7.02 2.90 -4.47
C GLU A 323 -7.60 3.70 -3.31
N LEU A 324 -7.84 3.03 -2.19
CA LEU A 324 -8.31 3.67 -0.98
C LEU A 324 -7.13 4.29 -0.23
N ASN A 325 -7.14 5.60 -0.05
CA ASN A 325 -6.18 6.32 0.77
C ASN A 325 -6.88 6.89 2.01
N ILE A 326 -6.34 6.60 3.17
CA ILE A 326 -6.91 6.94 4.47
C ILE A 326 -5.92 7.80 5.24
N LEU A 327 -6.38 8.97 5.66
CA LEU A 327 -5.69 9.86 6.59
C LEU A 327 -6.32 9.69 7.97
N ILE A 328 -5.52 9.30 8.96
CA ILE A 328 -5.88 9.35 10.38
C ILE A 328 -5.03 10.42 11.05
N LEU A 329 -5.69 11.42 11.64
CA LEU A 329 -5.04 12.38 12.52
C LEU A 329 -5.11 11.84 13.95
N GLU A 330 -3.98 11.35 14.44
CA GLU A 330 -3.85 10.78 15.77
C GLU A 330 -3.60 11.89 16.79
N ARG A 331 -4.47 11.98 17.80
CA ARG A 331 -4.39 13.03 18.82
C ARG A 331 -3.18 12.81 19.72
N GLN A 332 -2.36 13.84 19.85
CA GLN A 332 -1.28 13.87 20.82
C GLN A 332 -1.87 14.14 22.22
N GLN A 333 -1.60 13.26 23.18
CA GLN A 333 -2.14 13.39 24.54
C GLN A 333 -1.44 14.48 25.38
N ASP A 334 -0.25 14.93 24.96
CA ASP A 334 0.63 15.81 25.75
C ASP A 334 0.91 17.19 25.09
N PHE A 335 0.03 17.66 24.19
CA PHE A 335 0.18 18.97 23.53
C PHE A 335 -0.36 20.15 24.36
#